data_AF-A0A2N4S5F7-F1
#
_entry.id   AF-A0A2N4S5F7-F1
#
_cell.length_a   1.000
_cell.length_b   1.000
_cell.length_c   1.000
_cell.angle_alpha   90.00
_cell.angle_beta   90.00
_cell.angle_gamma   90.00
#
_symmetry.space_group_name_H-M   'P 1'
#
loop_
_entity.id
_entity.type
_entity.pdbx_description
1 polymer ?
#
loop_
_entity_poly.entity_id
_entity_poly.type
_entity_poly.pdbx_seq_one_letter_code
_entity_poly.pdbx_strand_id
1 'polypeptide(L)'
;MWVTVLQACFASGNETALTIARYEQIIASDNHELLDGVLAQMDLLKAWDYEQRIKQVLSQLKITKVDQKMGELSGGQIKRVALANVLISEPDLIILDEPTNHLDLEMVEWLEDYLSRSSLSLLMVTHDRYFLDRVCSQILEIDQQQIFSYKGNYAYYLEKRDERLAAQTAEVDRANNLMRKELDWIRRQPQARGTKAKYRIDAFHELEEKAKRRRNEDSIRLATKGSYIGNKIFEAKHVTKAFGDIAITHDFNYIFSRYEKMGIVGNNGTGKSTFVKMLLGLEKPDSGSFDIGETVNFGYYSQEGLQFDEQMKVIDVVQDIAEVIDLGNGNRLTASQFLQHFLFTPEKQHNYVYKLSGGEKRRLHLCTVLIKNPNFLVLDEPTNDLDIVTLTILEDYLQSFKGCLIVISHDRYFMDKVVDHLLIFHGNAEIQDFPGNYSQYRAWKSLLPKCESEAKKFENSEKQIENGKAPVIKTKLTFKEKREFELLEEEIESLELEKTRLTSDLSSGNLSSDQLIQASNRISELIRLIDEKTTRWLELSEFE
;
A
#
# COMPACT_ATOMS: atom_id res chain seq x y z
N MET A 1 -17.48 -13.89 29.28
CA MET A 1 -17.37 -14.90 28.21
C MET A 1 -18.72 -15.33 27.60
N TRP A 2 -19.86 -14.74 28.01
CA TRP A 2 -21.21 -15.01 27.48
C TRP A 2 -21.90 -13.73 26.97
N VAL A 3 -21.12 -12.78 26.47
CA VAL A 3 -21.61 -11.45 26.09
C VAL A 3 -21.75 -11.42 24.56
N THR A 4 -22.91 -11.02 24.05
CA THR A 4 -23.12 -10.81 22.60
C THR A 4 -22.37 -9.57 22.13
N VAL A 5 -22.16 -9.40 20.82
CA VAL A 5 -21.50 -8.21 20.26
C VAL A 5 -22.20 -6.92 20.71
N LEU A 6 -23.54 -6.87 20.64
CA LEU A 6 -24.33 -5.75 21.16
C LEU A 6 -24.10 -5.52 22.65
N GLN A 7 -24.20 -6.57 23.47
CA GLN A 7 -24.00 -6.44 24.93
C GLN A 7 -22.58 -6.02 25.30
N ALA A 8 -21.57 -6.36 24.49
CA ALA A 8 -20.19 -5.96 24.71
C ALA A 8 -19.95 -4.49 24.35
N CYS A 9 -20.60 -4.00 23.29
CA CYS A 9 -20.66 -2.57 22.99
C CYS A 9 -21.41 -1.81 24.09
N PHE A 10 -22.44 -2.41 24.68
CA PHE A 10 -23.18 -1.79 25.79
C PHE A 10 -22.47 -1.86 27.16
N ALA A 11 -21.49 -2.74 27.31
CA ALA A 11 -20.76 -2.91 28.57
C ALA A 11 -19.73 -1.79 28.84
N SER A 12 -19.55 -0.83 27.93
CA SER A 12 -18.57 0.26 28.02
C SER A 12 -18.86 1.31 29.10
N GLY A 13 -19.76 1.04 30.05
CA GLY A 13 -19.96 1.86 31.24
C GLY A 13 -20.73 3.17 31.00
N ASN A 14 -21.30 3.35 29.80
CA ASN A 14 -22.13 4.50 29.50
C ASN A 14 -23.55 4.29 30.06
N GLU A 15 -24.09 5.29 30.77
CA GLU A 15 -25.42 5.23 31.38
C GLU A 15 -26.53 5.00 30.33
N THR A 16 -26.29 5.48 29.10
CA THR A 16 -27.11 5.26 27.91
C THR A 16 -27.18 3.78 27.50
N ALA A 17 -26.04 3.10 27.49
CA ALA A 17 -25.91 1.70 27.10
C ALA A 17 -26.57 0.73 28.10
N LEU A 18 -26.45 1.03 29.39
CA LEU A 18 -27.13 0.29 30.46
C LEU A 18 -28.66 0.45 30.38
N THR A 19 -29.13 1.63 29.98
CA THR A 19 -30.56 1.92 29.80
C THR A 19 -31.14 1.15 28.61
N ILE A 20 -30.40 1.05 27.50
CA ILE A 20 -30.79 0.25 26.32
C ILE A 20 -30.80 -1.26 26.65
N ALA A 21 -29.79 -1.76 27.35
CA ALA A 21 -29.75 -3.17 27.77
C ALA A 21 -30.92 -3.53 28.71
N ARG A 22 -31.34 -2.59 29.59
CA ARG A 22 -32.52 -2.75 30.45
C ARG A 22 -33.82 -2.76 29.63
N TYR A 23 -33.92 -1.90 28.62
CA TYR A 23 -35.07 -1.88 27.71
C TYR A 23 -35.26 -3.22 26.98
N GLU A 24 -34.19 -3.78 26.41
CA GLU A 24 -34.25 -5.08 25.73
C GLU A 24 -34.62 -6.23 26.68
N GLN A 25 -34.12 -6.21 27.92
CA GLN A 25 -34.49 -7.20 28.94
C GLN A 25 -35.96 -7.11 29.36
N ILE A 26 -36.53 -5.90 29.44
CA ILE A 26 -37.94 -5.67 29.79
C ILE A 26 -38.85 -6.13 28.65
N ILE A 27 -38.48 -5.88 27.40
CA ILE A 27 -39.19 -6.39 26.22
C ILE A 27 -39.17 -7.92 26.19
N ALA A 28 -38.02 -8.54 26.47
CA ALA A 28 -37.90 -9.99 26.49
C ALA A 28 -38.68 -10.67 27.64
N SER A 29 -39.05 -9.92 28.68
CA SER A 29 -39.76 -10.41 29.87
C SER A 29 -41.23 -9.97 29.97
N ASP A 30 -41.74 -9.26 28.95
CA ASP A 30 -43.15 -8.82 28.78
C ASP A 30 -43.74 -7.98 29.95
N ASN A 31 -42.87 -7.37 30.77
CA ASN A 31 -43.25 -6.58 31.94
C ASN A 31 -43.59 -5.13 31.56
N HIS A 32 -44.89 -4.84 31.40
CA HIS A 32 -45.36 -3.54 30.92
C HIS A 32 -45.24 -2.38 31.94
N GLU A 33 -45.16 -2.66 33.26
CA GLU A 33 -45.11 -1.60 34.29
C GLU A 33 -43.76 -0.86 34.36
N LEU A 34 -42.66 -1.48 33.93
CA LEU A 34 -41.32 -0.87 33.93
C LEU A 34 -40.96 -0.23 32.59
N LEU A 35 -41.80 -0.43 31.56
CA LEU A 35 -41.54 0.01 30.19
C LEU A 35 -41.58 1.54 30.06
N ASP A 36 -42.59 2.18 30.67
CA ASP A 36 -42.80 3.63 30.58
C ASP A 36 -41.66 4.43 31.23
N GLY A 37 -41.11 3.93 32.35
CA GLY A 37 -39.98 4.56 33.03
C GLY A 37 -38.68 4.47 32.23
N VAL A 38 -38.45 3.34 31.55
CA VAL A 38 -37.27 3.15 30.71
C VAL A 38 -37.39 3.89 29.39
N LEU A 39 -38.57 3.98 28.78
CA LEU A 39 -38.82 4.81 27.59
C LEU A 39 -38.53 6.29 27.86
N ALA A 40 -38.96 6.82 29.00
CA ALA A 40 -38.65 8.19 29.40
C ALA A 40 -37.15 8.42 29.62
N GLN A 41 -36.44 7.44 30.18
CA GLN A 41 -34.97 7.48 30.32
C GLN A 41 -34.26 7.37 28.97
N MET A 42 -34.78 6.57 28.04
CA MET A 42 -34.25 6.44 26.69
C MET A 42 -34.38 7.74 25.90
N ASP A 43 -35.50 8.44 26.00
CA ASP A 43 -35.70 9.75 25.35
C ASP A 43 -34.78 10.83 25.95
N LEU A 44 -34.64 10.87 27.28
CA LEU A 44 -33.73 11.80 27.98
C LEU A 44 -32.27 11.62 27.55
N LEU A 45 -31.85 10.37 27.38
CA LEU A 45 -30.48 10.01 27.04
C LEU A 45 -30.23 9.90 25.53
N LYS A 46 -31.23 10.22 24.69
CA LYS A 46 -31.20 10.00 23.22
C LYS A 46 -30.69 8.60 22.86
N ALA A 47 -31.13 7.61 23.61
CA ALA A 47 -30.68 6.23 23.50
C ALA A 47 -30.99 5.61 22.12
N TRP A 48 -32.05 6.08 21.44
CA TRP A 48 -32.42 5.66 20.09
C TRP A 48 -31.40 6.08 19.02
N ASP A 49 -30.92 7.32 19.09
CA ASP A 49 -29.87 7.82 18.20
C ASP A 49 -28.56 7.05 18.42
N TYR A 50 -28.29 6.70 19.68
CA TYR A 50 -27.13 5.91 20.08
C TYR A 50 -27.19 4.49 19.51
N GLU A 51 -28.34 3.81 19.59
CA GLU A 51 -28.52 2.47 19.02
C GLU A 51 -28.41 2.45 17.48
N GLN A 52 -29.01 3.44 16.80
CA GLN A 52 -28.88 3.59 15.36
C GLN A 52 -27.43 3.83 14.95
N ARG A 53 -26.70 4.65 15.70
CA ARG A 53 -25.28 4.92 15.48
C ARG A 53 -24.42 3.67 15.70
N ILE A 54 -24.70 2.86 16.73
CA ILE A 54 -24.05 1.57 16.95
C ILE A 54 -24.23 0.68 15.72
N LYS A 55 -25.47 0.53 15.25
CA LYS A 55 -25.79 -0.27 14.06
C LYS A 55 -25.10 0.27 12.81
N GLN A 56 -25.01 1.59 12.66
CA GLN A 56 -24.30 2.23 11.55
C GLN A 56 -22.79 1.95 11.59
N VAL A 57 -22.13 2.13 12.73
CA VAL A 57 -20.69 1.89 12.91
C VAL A 57 -20.37 0.40 12.72
N LEU A 58 -21.16 -0.49 13.30
CA LEU A 58 -20.98 -1.94 13.13
C LEU A 58 -21.21 -2.39 11.69
N SER A 59 -22.18 -1.79 10.99
CA SER A 59 -22.43 -2.04 9.56
C SER A 59 -21.24 -1.63 8.69
N GLN A 60 -20.64 -0.45 8.96
CA GLN A 60 -19.43 0.02 8.26
C GLN A 60 -18.23 -0.90 8.51
N LEU A 61 -18.10 -1.47 9.71
CA LEU A 61 -17.08 -2.46 10.05
C LEU A 61 -17.41 -3.89 9.55
N LYS A 62 -18.49 -4.04 8.76
CA LYS A 62 -19.01 -5.28 8.18
C LYS A 62 -19.31 -6.37 9.23
N ILE A 63 -19.70 -5.97 10.44
CA ILE A 63 -20.17 -6.90 11.47
C ILE A 63 -21.68 -7.04 11.31
N THR A 64 -22.10 -8.04 10.54
CA THR A 64 -23.50 -8.28 10.21
C THR A 64 -24.27 -9.05 11.28
N LYS A 65 -23.57 -9.90 12.07
CA LYS A 65 -24.18 -10.71 13.13
C LYS A 65 -23.97 -10.07 14.50
N VAL A 66 -24.92 -9.23 14.89
CA VAL A 66 -24.82 -8.45 16.12
C VAL A 66 -25.17 -9.26 17.39
N ASP A 67 -25.86 -10.38 17.21
CA ASP A 67 -26.25 -11.30 18.28
C ASP A 67 -25.23 -12.43 18.53
N GLN A 68 -24.18 -12.50 17.71
CA GLN A 68 -23.17 -13.54 17.84
C GLN A 68 -22.37 -13.37 19.14
N LYS A 69 -21.95 -14.49 19.74
CA LYS A 69 -21.13 -14.49 20.95
C LYS A 69 -19.68 -14.14 20.64
N MET A 70 -19.07 -13.34 21.50
CA MET A 70 -17.66 -12.92 21.37
C MET A 70 -16.65 -14.08 21.26
N GLY A 71 -16.94 -15.25 21.83
CA GLY A 71 -16.04 -16.40 21.80
C GLY A 71 -15.96 -17.13 20.45
N GLU A 72 -16.88 -16.84 19.52
CA GLU A 72 -16.90 -17.43 18.17
C GLU A 72 -16.28 -16.52 17.11
N LEU A 73 -15.94 -15.28 17.48
CA LEU A 73 -15.38 -14.30 16.57
C LEU A 73 -13.89 -14.54 16.36
N SER A 74 -13.43 -14.27 15.14
CA SER A 74 -11.98 -14.26 14.87
C SER A 74 -11.29 -13.12 15.62
N GLY A 75 -9.98 -13.25 15.88
CA GLY A 75 -9.22 -12.19 16.57
C GLY A 75 -9.34 -10.81 15.91
N GLY A 76 -9.41 -10.76 14.57
CA GLY A 76 -9.66 -9.53 13.82
C GLY A 76 -11.07 -8.96 14.02
N GLN A 77 -12.10 -9.81 14.07
CA GLN A 77 -13.46 -9.39 14.39
C GLN A 77 -13.57 -8.84 15.83
N ILE A 78 -12.89 -9.47 16.78
CA ILE A 78 -12.82 -8.99 18.17
C ILE A 78 -12.19 -7.58 18.21
N LYS A 79 -11.07 -7.37 17.50
CA LYS A 79 -10.44 -6.04 17.39
C LYS A 79 -11.39 -5.01 16.75
N ARG A 80 -12.14 -5.39 15.70
CA ARG A 80 -13.13 -4.49 15.07
C ARG A 80 -14.26 -4.11 16.02
N VAL A 81 -14.78 -5.04 16.83
CA VAL A 81 -15.80 -4.72 17.83
C VAL A 81 -15.21 -3.82 18.92
N ALA A 82 -13.97 -4.06 19.34
CA ALA A 82 -13.29 -3.19 20.31
C ALA A 82 -13.12 -1.77 19.76
N LEU A 83 -12.70 -1.62 18.49
CA LEU A 83 -12.61 -0.34 17.81
C LEU A 83 -13.99 0.34 17.74
N ALA A 84 -15.03 -0.38 17.34
CA ALA A 84 -16.41 0.13 17.32
C ALA A 84 -16.78 0.70 18.69
N ASN A 85 -16.53 -0.06 19.76
CA ASN A 85 -16.86 0.34 21.12
C ASN A 85 -16.15 1.65 21.52
N VAL A 86 -14.87 1.78 21.20
CA VAL A 86 -14.11 3.03 21.45
C VAL A 86 -14.71 4.21 20.68
N LEU A 87 -15.02 4.03 19.39
CA LEU A 87 -15.59 5.09 18.55
C LEU A 87 -17.01 5.50 18.99
N ILE A 88 -17.78 4.55 19.53
CA ILE A 88 -19.14 4.77 20.04
C ILE A 88 -19.13 5.49 21.39
N SER A 89 -18.11 5.25 22.22
CA SER A 89 -18.01 5.86 23.56
C SER A 89 -17.69 7.36 23.55
N GLU A 90 -17.29 7.92 22.40
CA GLU A 90 -16.90 9.34 22.22
C GLU A 90 -16.02 9.91 23.36
N PRO A 91 -14.87 9.30 23.66
CA PRO A 91 -14.02 9.78 24.73
C PRO A 91 -13.25 11.05 24.29
N ASP A 92 -12.90 11.91 25.25
CA ASP A 92 -12.11 13.14 24.98
C ASP A 92 -10.71 12.84 24.42
N LEU A 93 -10.14 11.70 24.80
CA LEU A 93 -8.83 11.20 24.36
C LEU A 93 -8.96 9.74 23.92
N ILE A 94 -8.59 9.47 22.66
CA ILE A 94 -8.49 8.12 22.12
C ILE A 94 -7.01 7.73 22.04
N ILE A 95 -6.68 6.54 22.56
CA ILE A 95 -5.37 5.90 22.37
C ILE A 95 -5.57 4.67 21.49
N LEU A 96 -4.96 4.67 20.30
CA LEU A 96 -5.00 3.53 19.37
C LEU A 96 -3.60 2.95 19.18
N ASP A 97 -3.48 1.64 19.39
CA ASP A 97 -2.25 0.91 19.12
C ASP A 97 -2.46 0.02 17.89
N GLU A 98 -1.81 0.35 16.78
CA GLU A 98 -1.92 -0.27 15.45
C GLU A 98 -3.37 -0.57 15.02
N PRO A 99 -4.24 0.46 14.89
CA PRO A 99 -5.65 0.26 14.59
C PRO A 99 -5.91 -0.27 13.17
N THR A 100 -4.98 -0.06 12.24
CA THR A 100 -5.09 -0.47 10.83
C THR A 100 -4.83 -1.97 10.64
N ASN A 101 -4.17 -2.64 11.60
CA ASN A 101 -3.86 -4.06 11.48
C ASN A 101 -5.13 -4.92 11.44
N HIS A 102 -5.20 -5.80 10.44
CA HIS A 102 -6.35 -6.68 10.16
C HIS A 102 -7.66 -5.95 9.76
N LEU A 103 -7.58 -4.66 9.43
CA LEU A 103 -8.67 -3.95 8.78
C LEU A 103 -8.58 -4.12 7.26
N ASP A 104 -9.74 -4.22 6.63
CA ASP A 104 -9.81 -4.21 5.18
C ASP A 104 -9.55 -2.79 4.68
N LEU A 105 -9.09 -2.68 3.44
CA LEU A 105 -8.77 -1.41 2.82
C LEU A 105 -9.89 -0.36 2.91
N GLU A 106 -11.14 -0.76 2.63
CA GLU A 106 -12.33 0.10 2.73
C GLU A 106 -12.59 0.57 4.16
N MET A 107 -12.32 -0.29 5.16
CA MET A 107 -12.47 0.06 6.57
C MET A 107 -11.39 1.05 7.01
N VAL A 108 -10.17 0.91 6.50
CA VAL A 108 -9.08 1.87 6.75
C VAL A 108 -9.42 3.23 6.15
N GLU A 109 -9.97 3.28 4.92
CA GLU A 109 -10.44 4.55 4.31
C GLU A 109 -11.55 5.20 5.12
N TRP A 110 -12.52 4.41 5.57
CA TRP A 110 -13.59 4.89 6.42
C TRP A 110 -13.08 5.42 7.77
N LEU A 111 -12.14 4.71 8.41
CA LEU A 111 -11.57 5.11 9.70
C LEU A 111 -10.77 6.41 9.56
N GLU A 112 -10.02 6.56 8.48
CA GLU A 112 -9.28 7.78 8.12
C GLU A 112 -10.23 8.98 7.96
N ASP A 113 -11.32 8.80 7.21
CA ASP A 113 -12.36 9.82 7.02
C ASP A 113 -13.12 10.15 8.32
N TYR A 114 -13.33 9.15 9.19
CA TYR A 114 -14.00 9.34 10.48
C TYR A 114 -13.13 10.16 11.44
N LEU A 115 -11.86 9.78 11.59
CA LEU A 115 -10.95 10.43 12.52
C LEU A 115 -10.55 11.83 12.05
N SER A 116 -10.39 12.05 10.74
CA SER A 116 -10.07 13.38 10.18
C SER A 116 -11.20 14.40 10.38
N ARG A 117 -12.46 13.96 10.46
CA ARG A 117 -13.61 14.83 10.72
C ARG A 117 -13.83 15.10 12.21
N SER A 118 -13.34 14.22 13.07
CA SER A 118 -13.55 14.32 14.52
C SER A 118 -12.62 15.37 15.15
N SER A 119 -13.14 16.17 16.08
CA SER A 119 -12.34 17.15 16.85
C SER A 119 -11.72 16.55 18.12
N LEU A 120 -11.45 15.25 18.12
CA LEU A 120 -11.00 14.50 19.30
C LEU A 120 -9.47 14.58 19.45
N SER A 121 -8.98 14.42 20.68
CA SER A 121 -7.55 14.21 20.89
C SER A 121 -7.21 12.75 20.58
N LEU A 122 -6.33 12.53 19.60
CA LEU A 122 -5.91 11.20 19.17
C LEU A 122 -4.43 11.00 19.48
N LEU A 123 -4.11 9.96 20.23
CA LEU A 123 -2.76 9.41 20.35
C LEU A 123 -2.75 8.05 19.65
N MET A 124 -1.94 7.91 18.61
CA MET A 124 -1.91 6.68 17.85
C MET A 124 -0.48 6.23 17.59
N VAL A 125 -0.28 4.91 17.67
CA VAL A 125 0.90 4.21 17.15
C VAL A 125 0.45 3.48 15.89
N THR A 126 1.05 3.79 14.73
CA THR A 126 0.84 2.99 13.53
C THR A 126 2.06 2.94 12.62
N HIS A 127 2.17 1.88 11.84
CA HIS A 127 3.11 1.77 10.72
C HIS A 127 2.54 2.27 9.38
N ASP A 128 1.23 2.57 9.28
CA ASP A 128 0.63 3.09 8.05
C ASP A 128 1.01 4.56 7.79
N ARG A 129 1.86 4.75 6.78
CA ARG A 129 2.43 6.06 6.43
C ARG A 129 1.39 7.02 5.87
N TYR A 130 0.42 6.55 5.09
CA TYR A 130 -0.62 7.43 4.55
C TYR A 130 -1.60 7.82 5.64
N PHE A 131 -1.93 6.90 6.55
CA PHE A 131 -2.79 7.20 7.67
C PHE A 131 -2.18 8.28 8.58
N LEU A 132 -0.87 8.16 8.90
CA LEU A 132 -0.14 9.19 9.64
C LEU A 132 -0.13 10.54 8.92
N ASP A 133 0.05 10.54 7.60
CA ASP A 133 0.13 11.79 6.82
C ASP A 133 -1.22 12.53 6.74
N ARG A 134 -2.33 11.77 6.69
CA ARG A 134 -3.69 12.32 6.53
C ARG A 134 -4.34 12.73 7.86
N VAL A 135 -4.15 11.94 8.91
CA VAL A 135 -4.86 12.11 10.19
C VAL A 135 -4.04 12.88 11.22
N CYS A 136 -2.72 12.65 11.29
CA CYS A 136 -1.90 13.21 12.36
C CYS A 136 -1.43 14.63 12.05
N SER A 137 -1.60 15.53 13.01
CA SER A 137 -1.09 16.91 12.97
C SER A 137 0.28 17.09 13.61
N GLN A 138 0.65 16.16 14.50
CA GLN A 138 1.91 16.15 15.23
C GLN A 138 2.45 14.72 15.31
N ILE A 139 3.75 14.56 15.09
CA ILE A 139 4.46 13.28 15.13
C ILE A 139 5.43 13.28 16.29
N LEU A 140 5.36 12.22 17.10
CA LEU A 140 6.29 11.96 18.20
C LEU A 140 7.20 10.81 17.78
N GLU A 141 8.48 11.09 17.61
CA GLU A 141 9.49 10.08 17.34
C GLU A 141 10.19 9.70 18.64
N ILE A 142 10.23 8.41 18.93
CA ILE A 142 10.98 7.87 20.06
C ILE A 142 12.25 7.22 19.52
N ASP A 143 13.39 7.84 19.78
CA ASP A 143 14.70 7.32 19.37
C ASP A 143 15.73 7.49 20.51
N GLN A 144 16.58 6.49 20.72
CA GLN A 144 17.64 6.48 21.74
C GLN A 144 17.20 6.94 23.15
N GLN A 145 16.02 6.49 23.62
CA GLN A 145 15.43 6.90 24.90
C GLN A 145 15.08 8.41 24.99
N GLN A 146 15.03 9.10 23.86
CA GLN A 146 14.62 10.49 23.73
C GLN A 146 13.33 10.57 22.91
N ILE A 147 12.51 11.60 23.20
CA ILE A 147 11.28 11.87 22.47
C ILE A 147 11.47 13.18 21.71
N PHE A 148 11.29 13.12 20.39
CA PHE A 148 11.33 14.27 19.51
C PHE A 148 9.92 14.57 19.00
N SER A 149 9.51 15.83 19.09
CA SER A 149 8.19 16.27 18.66
C SER A 149 8.29 17.11 17.41
N TYR A 150 7.53 16.73 16.39
CA TYR A 150 7.46 17.42 15.10
C TYR A 150 6.03 17.88 14.84
N LYS A 151 5.85 19.19 14.63
CA LYS A 151 4.54 19.77 14.26
C LYS A 151 4.42 19.75 12.75
N GLY A 152 3.67 18.79 12.22
CA GLY A 152 3.53 18.57 10.79
C GLY A 152 3.10 17.15 10.46
N ASN A 153 2.85 16.91 9.19
CA ASN A 153 2.50 15.60 8.63
C ASN A 153 3.74 14.68 8.54
N TYR A 154 3.53 13.45 8.09
CA TYR A 154 4.59 12.43 8.01
C TYR A 154 5.69 12.81 7.02
N ALA A 155 5.32 13.40 5.89
CA ALA A 155 6.30 13.91 4.92
C ALA A 155 7.23 14.97 5.54
N TYR A 156 6.68 15.93 6.29
CA TYR A 156 7.46 16.97 6.97
C TYR A 156 8.38 16.40 8.05
N TYR A 157 7.91 15.42 8.82
CA TYR A 157 8.73 14.71 9.80
C TYR A 157 9.94 14.06 9.13
N LEU A 158 9.75 13.39 7.99
CA LEU A 158 10.83 12.69 7.29
C LEU A 158 11.94 13.66 6.85
N GLU A 159 11.56 14.81 6.27
CA GLU A 159 12.51 15.85 5.87
C GLU A 159 13.29 16.41 7.07
N LYS A 160 12.59 16.74 8.18
CA LYS A 160 13.24 17.24 9.40
C LYS A 160 14.11 16.22 10.09
N ARG A 161 13.75 14.94 10.01
CA ARG A 161 14.58 13.86 10.51
C ARG A 161 15.87 13.76 9.70
N ASP A 162 15.79 13.84 8.38
CA ASP A 162 16.97 13.75 7.51
C ASP A 162 17.90 14.96 7.70
N GLU A 163 17.36 16.18 7.85
CA GLU A 163 18.14 17.36 8.26
C GLU A 163 18.87 17.13 9.60
N ARG A 164 18.17 16.58 10.60
CA ARG A 164 18.75 16.27 11.92
C ARG A 164 19.86 15.25 11.80
N LEU A 165 19.62 14.15 11.08
CA LEU A 165 20.61 13.09 10.87
C LEU A 165 21.84 13.65 10.14
N ALA A 166 21.66 14.47 9.10
CA ALA A 166 22.75 15.11 8.37
C ALA A 166 23.57 16.08 9.25
N ALA A 167 22.91 16.87 10.10
CA ALA A 167 23.61 17.74 11.06
C ALA A 167 24.42 16.91 12.07
N GLN A 168 23.82 15.83 12.55
CA GLN A 168 24.40 14.91 13.51
C GLN A 168 25.59 14.10 12.94
N THR A 169 25.52 13.63 11.69
CA THR A 169 26.64 12.97 11.01
C THR A 169 27.77 13.97 10.78
N ALA A 170 27.47 15.20 10.36
CA ALA A 170 28.48 16.25 10.18
C ALA A 170 29.17 16.65 11.50
N GLU A 171 28.47 16.62 12.64
CA GLU A 171 29.09 16.80 13.96
C GLU A 171 30.00 15.63 14.34
N VAL A 172 29.56 14.40 14.07
CA VAL A 172 30.35 13.19 14.34
C VAL A 172 31.59 13.13 13.46
N ASP A 173 31.50 13.51 12.19
CA ASP A 173 32.66 13.57 11.29
C ASP A 173 33.67 14.62 11.74
N ARG A 174 33.20 15.79 12.21
CA ARG A 174 34.04 16.79 12.85
C ARG A 174 34.72 16.23 14.11
N ALA A 175 33.97 15.53 14.96
CA ALA A 175 34.51 14.88 16.16
C ALA A 175 35.51 13.76 15.83
N ASN A 176 35.25 12.93 14.82
CA ASN A 176 36.15 11.88 14.34
C ASN A 176 37.46 12.46 13.80
N ASN A 177 37.38 13.55 13.04
CA ASN A 177 38.57 14.24 12.53
C ASN A 177 39.39 14.88 13.66
N LEU A 178 38.74 15.45 14.69
CA LEU A 178 39.40 15.90 15.91
C LEU A 178 40.03 14.73 16.68
N MET A 179 39.33 13.61 16.81
CA MET A 179 39.82 12.41 17.48
C MET A 179 41.07 11.86 16.80
N ARG A 180 41.13 11.84 15.46
CA ARG A 180 42.34 11.44 14.73
C ARG A 180 43.53 12.35 15.06
N LYS A 181 43.33 13.66 15.12
CA LYS A 181 44.38 14.63 15.48
C LYS A 181 44.84 14.46 16.94
N GLU A 182 43.92 14.23 17.87
CA GLU A 182 44.25 14.00 19.28
C GLU A 182 44.90 12.61 19.50
N LEU A 183 44.50 11.57 18.76
CA LEU A 183 45.19 10.27 18.74
C LEU A 183 46.65 10.42 18.33
N ASP A 184 46.93 11.22 17.29
CA ASP A 184 48.30 11.49 16.87
C ASP A 184 49.10 12.23 17.95
N TRP A 185 48.47 13.15 18.69
CA TRP A 185 49.08 13.80 19.85
C TRP A 185 49.35 12.84 21.02
N ILE A 186 48.41 11.93 21.33
CA ILE A 186 48.59 10.89 22.34
C ILE A 186 49.66 9.87 21.91
N ARG A 187 49.80 9.57 20.63
CA ARG A 187 50.87 8.69 20.12
C ARG A 187 52.25 9.33 20.15
N ARG A 188 52.34 10.66 20.06
CA ARG A 188 53.62 11.38 20.20
C ARG A 188 54.18 11.22 21.62
N GLN A 189 55.47 10.88 21.70
CA GLN A 189 56.20 10.90 22.97
C GLN A 189 56.42 12.36 23.43
N PRO A 190 56.27 12.66 24.73
CA PRO A 190 56.57 14.00 25.24
C PRO A 190 58.07 14.30 25.05
N GLN A 191 58.38 15.52 24.60
CA GLN A 191 59.76 15.99 24.54
C GLN A 191 60.22 16.40 25.94
N ALA A 192 61.40 15.88 26.33
CA ALA A 192 61.97 16.02 27.67
C ALA A 192 61.05 15.45 28.78
N ARG A 193 61.51 15.44 30.03
CA ARG A 193 60.86 14.82 31.22
C ARG A 193 59.51 15.48 31.63
N GLY A 194 58.67 15.88 30.68
CA GLY A 194 57.34 16.45 30.93
C GLY A 194 56.24 15.40 30.91
N THR A 195 55.21 15.59 31.74
CA THR A 195 53.99 14.78 31.75
C THR A 195 52.94 15.36 30.80
N LYS A 196 52.18 14.51 30.11
CA LYS A 196 51.03 14.94 29.30
C LYS A 196 49.97 15.60 30.18
N ALA A 197 49.28 16.59 29.62
CA ALA A 197 48.24 17.31 30.34
C ALA A 197 47.02 16.41 30.59
N LYS A 198 46.70 16.15 31.86
CA LYS A 198 45.65 15.22 32.29
C LYS A 198 44.26 15.59 31.76
N TYR A 199 43.90 16.88 31.77
CA TYR A 199 42.62 17.36 31.24
C TYR A 199 42.39 17.01 29.76
N ARG A 200 43.48 16.91 28.98
CA ARG A 200 43.42 16.62 27.54
C ARG A 200 43.30 15.12 27.27
N ILE A 201 43.81 14.29 28.19
CA ILE A 201 43.64 12.84 28.19
C ILE A 201 42.20 12.49 28.57
N ASP A 202 41.64 13.17 29.59
CA ASP A 202 40.25 12.97 30.00
C ASP A 202 39.28 13.41 28.88
N ALA A 203 39.54 14.56 28.24
CA ALA A 203 38.78 15.02 27.07
C ALA A 203 38.89 14.07 25.86
N PHE A 204 40.02 13.36 25.70
CA PHE A 204 40.18 12.35 24.67
C PHE A 204 39.29 11.13 24.91
N HIS A 205 39.22 10.63 26.15
CA HIS A 205 38.36 9.50 26.50
C HIS A 205 36.87 9.84 26.34
N GLU A 206 36.45 11.06 26.65
CA GLU A 206 35.09 11.54 26.36
C GLU A 206 34.80 11.64 24.86
N LEU A 207 35.78 12.07 24.06
CA LEU A 207 35.66 12.11 22.59
C LEU A 207 35.59 10.70 21.98
N GLU A 208 36.35 9.77 22.54
CA GLU A 208 36.40 8.36 22.12
C GLU A 208 35.06 7.65 22.36
N GLU A 209 34.44 7.87 23.53
CA GLU A 209 33.09 7.42 23.85
C GLU A 209 32.06 7.93 22.82
N LYS A 210 32.09 9.22 22.48
CA LYS A 210 31.17 9.83 21.51
C LYS A 210 31.37 9.31 20.09
N ALA A 211 32.62 9.12 19.67
CA ALA A 211 32.97 8.66 18.33
C ALA A 211 32.69 7.17 18.09
N LYS A 212 32.85 6.31 19.11
CA LYS A 212 32.58 4.86 18.99
C LYS A 212 31.10 4.52 18.87
N ARG A 213 30.20 5.34 19.40
CA ARG A 213 28.75 5.05 19.44
C ARG A 213 28.04 4.98 18.08
N ARG A 214 28.65 5.41 16.97
CA ARG A 214 27.91 5.62 15.71
C ARG A 214 28.39 4.91 14.44
N ARG A 215 29.32 3.96 14.56
CA ARG A 215 29.93 3.32 13.38
C ARG A 215 29.05 2.29 12.65
N ASN A 216 27.75 2.21 12.94
CA ASN A 216 26.88 1.09 12.53
C ASN A 216 25.78 1.45 11.49
N GLU A 217 25.78 2.64 10.89
CA GLU A 217 24.70 3.06 9.97
C GLU A 217 25.10 3.10 8.48
N ASP A 218 26.12 2.35 8.06
CA ASP A 218 26.36 2.16 6.63
C ASP A 218 25.39 1.10 6.07
N SER A 219 24.20 1.56 5.65
CA SER A 219 23.24 0.74 4.91
C SER A 219 23.82 0.42 3.53
N ILE A 220 24.47 -0.74 3.40
CA ILE A 220 24.93 -1.29 2.13
C ILE A 220 23.70 -1.61 1.27
N ARG A 221 23.58 -0.97 0.09
CA ARG A 221 22.50 -1.24 -0.86
C ARG A 221 22.67 -2.62 -1.48
N LEU A 222 21.66 -3.47 -1.35
CA LEU A 222 21.65 -4.81 -1.93
C LEU A 222 21.18 -4.72 -3.39
N ALA A 223 22.10 -4.87 -4.34
CA ALA A 223 21.75 -5.07 -5.75
C ALA A 223 21.76 -6.56 -6.04
N THR A 224 20.58 -7.20 -6.05
CA THR A 224 20.46 -8.60 -6.47
C THR A 224 20.16 -8.66 -7.97
N LYS A 225 20.82 -9.58 -8.70
CA LYS A 225 20.38 -9.94 -10.05
C LYS A 225 19.59 -11.23 -9.92
N GLY A 226 18.31 -11.18 -10.29
CA GLY A 226 17.43 -12.34 -10.24
C GLY A 226 17.91 -13.47 -11.15
N SER A 227 17.62 -14.70 -10.73
CA SER A 227 17.87 -15.92 -11.51
C SER A 227 17.15 -15.86 -12.86
N TYR A 228 17.73 -16.47 -13.89
CA TYR A 228 17.13 -16.53 -15.22
C TYR A 228 15.71 -17.13 -15.18
N ILE A 229 14.74 -16.45 -15.80
CA ILE A 229 13.35 -16.88 -15.90
C ILE A 229 13.03 -17.16 -17.37
N GLY A 230 12.52 -18.36 -17.65
CA GLY A 230 12.07 -18.77 -18.98
C GLY A 230 10.87 -17.96 -19.51
N ASN A 231 10.50 -18.17 -20.77
CA ASN A 231 9.37 -17.46 -21.37
C ASN A 231 8.02 -17.83 -20.75
N LYS A 232 7.87 -19.06 -20.22
CA LYS A 232 6.67 -19.52 -19.51
C LYS A 232 6.93 -19.50 -18.01
N ILE A 233 6.15 -18.70 -17.28
CA ILE A 233 6.29 -18.52 -15.84
C ILE A 233 5.13 -19.21 -15.14
N PHE A 234 3.94 -18.66 -15.34
CA PHE A 234 2.73 -19.12 -14.71
C PHE A 234 1.53 -18.78 -15.59
N GLU A 235 0.66 -19.77 -15.81
CA GLU A 235 -0.53 -19.63 -16.61
C GLU A 235 -1.69 -20.34 -15.90
N ALA A 236 -2.75 -19.59 -15.61
CA ALA A 236 -4.00 -20.10 -15.04
C ALA A 236 -5.02 -20.28 -16.17
N LYS A 237 -5.56 -21.50 -16.31
CA LYS A 237 -6.57 -21.86 -17.33
C LYS A 237 -7.88 -22.27 -16.69
N HIS A 238 -8.92 -21.49 -16.91
CA HIS A 238 -10.31 -21.74 -16.52
C HIS A 238 -10.45 -22.17 -15.05
N VAL A 239 -9.69 -21.52 -14.16
CA VAL A 239 -9.58 -21.96 -12.77
C VAL A 239 -10.83 -21.58 -12.00
N THR A 240 -11.48 -22.60 -11.45
CA THR A 240 -12.68 -22.45 -10.61
C THR A 240 -12.44 -23.08 -9.26
N LYS A 241 -12.76 -22.33 -8.20
CA LYS A 241 -12.69 -22.79 -6.81
C LYS A 241 -13.83 -22.24 -5.99
N ALA A 242 -14.49 -23.12 -5.25
CA ALA A 242 -15.44 -22.74 -4.21
C ALA A 242 -15.07 -23.42 -2.88
N PHE A 243 -15.26 -22.70 -1.78
CA PHE A 243 -15.16 -23.24 -0.43
C PHE A 243 -16.54 -23.17 0.24
N GLY A 244 -17.24 -24.30 0.26
CA GLY A 244 -18.63 -24.36 0.71
C GLY A 244 -19.52 -23.48 -0.17
N ASP A 245 -20.20 -22.51 0.45
CA ASP A 245 -21.09 -21.56 -0.24
C ASP A 245 -20.35 -20.34 -0.82
N ILE A 246 -19.05 -20.18 -0.54
CA ILE A 246 -18.26 -19.02 -0.98
C ILE A 246 -17.46 -19.39 -2.23
N ALA A 247 -17.87 -18.84 -3.37
CA ALA A 247 -17.11 -18.93 -4.61
C ALA A 247 -15.91 -17.97 -4.57
N ILE A 248 -14.70 -18.50 -4.78
CA ILE A 248 -13.45 -17.73 -4.73
C ILE A 248 -13.06 -17.30 -6.14
N THR A 249 -13.06 -18.22 -7.10
CA THR A 249 -12.79 -17.94 -8.52
C THR A 249 -13.79 -18.68 -9.40
N HIS A 250 -14.18 -18.07 -10.51
CA HIS A 250 -15.04 -18.67 -11.52
C HIS A 250 -14.44 -18.39 -12.89
N ASP A 251 -14.03 -19.44 -13.59
CA ASP A 251 -13.46 -19.36 -14.93
C ASP A 251 -12.28 -18.38 -15.09
N PHE A 252 -11.40 -18.32 -14.09
CA PHE A 252 -10.29 -17.38 -14.08
C PHE A 252 -9.20 -17.79 -15.06
N ASN A 253 -8.87 -16.89 -15.99
CA ASN A 253 -7.81 -17.03 -16.98
C ASN A 253 -6.80 -15.90 -16.80
N TYR A 254 -5.53 -16.25 -16.59
CA TYR A 254 -4.49 -15.25 -16.41
C TYR A 254 -3.11 -15.78 -16.81
N ILE A 255 -2.33 -14.95 -17.50
CA ILE A 255 -0.98 -15.29 -17.95
C ILE A 255 -0.01 -14.29 -17.32
N PHE A 256 0.91 -14.77 -16.49
CA PHE A 256 1.93 -13.91 -15.89
C PHE A 256 3.03 -13.57 -16.89
N SER A 257 3.34 -12.29 -16.95
CA SER A 257 4.44 -11.71 -17.71
C SER A 257 5.77 -11.80 -16.95
N ARG A 258 6.88 -11.69 -17.69
CA ARG A 258 8.22 -11.68 -17.07
C ARG A 258 8.44 -10.44 -16.25
N TYR A 259 8.96 -10.64 -15.04
CA TYR A 259 9.21 -9.58 -14.06
C TYR A 259 7.96 -8.84 -13.61
N GLU A 260 6.79 -9.47 -13.78
CA GLU A 260 5.54 -8.89 -13.33
C GLU A 260 5.48 -8.83 -11.80
N LYS A 261 5.11 -7.65 -11.31
CA LYS A 261 4.86 -7.38 -9.89
C LYS A 261 3.37 -7.14 -9.72
N MET A 262 2.70 -8.21 -9.31
CA MET A 262 1.27 -8.24 -9.10
C MET A 262 0.94 -7.99 -7.63
N GLY A 263 -0.01 -7.11 -7.39
CA GLY A 263 -0.63 -6.88 -6.10
C GLY A 263 -2.03 -7.45 -6.06
N ILE A 264 -2.36 -8.15 -4.99
CA ILE A 264 -3.69 -8.68 -4.76
C ILE A 264 -4.35 -7.86 -3.65
N VAL A 265 -5.48 -7.24 -3.98
CA VAL A 265 -6.27 -6.41 -3.06
C VAL A 265 -7.67 -6.98 -2.97
N GLY A 266 -8.27 -6.95 -1.78
CA GLY A 266 -9.64 -7.41 -1.58
C GLY A 266 -9.99 -7.48 -0.10
N ASN A 267 -11.27 -7.63 0.19
CA ASN A 267 -11.74 -7.75 1.56
C ASN A 267 -11.23 -9.03 2.25
N ASN A 268 -11.21 -9.02 3.58
CA ASN A 268 -10.83 -10.23 4.30
C ASN A 268 -11.90 -11.30 4.13
N GLY A 269 -11.47 -12.53 3.83
CA GLY A 269 -12.37 -13.65 3.56
C GLY A 269 -12.81 -13.81 2.10
N THR A 270 -12.29 -13.02 1.16
CA THR A 270 -12.56 -13.21 -0.29
C THR A 270 -11.75 -14.35 -0.93
N GLY A 271 -10.89 -15.02 -0.16
CA GLY A 271 -10.10 -16.17 -0.62
C GLY A 271 -8.72 -15.86 -1.18
N LYS A 272 -8.15 -14.67 -0.91
CA LYS A 272 -6.79 -14.25 -1.36
C LYS A 272 -5.70 -15.28 -1.00
N SER A 273 -5.62 -15.68 0.28
CA SER A 273 -4.65 -16.68 0.73
C SER A 273 -4.90 -18.05 0.12
N THR A 274 -6.18 -18.41 -0.08
CA THR A 274 -6.56 -19.65 -0.77
C THR A 274 -6.11 -19.64 -2.23
N PHE A 275 -6.26 -18.52 -2.92
CA PHE A 275 -5.75 -18.33 -4.28
C PHE A 275 -4.23 -18.52 -4.35
N VAL A 276 -3.50 -17.99 -3.39
CA VAL A 276 -2.05 -18.22 -3.28
C VAL A 276 -1.70 -19.68 -2.97
N LYS A 277 -2.43 -20.34 -2.07
CA LYS A 277 -2.22 -21.78 -1.78
C LYS A 277 -2.49 -22.65 -3.01
N MET A 278 -3.49 -22.30 -3.82
CA MET A 278 -3.75 -22.95 -5.10
C MET A 278 -2.61 -22.73 -6.10
N LEU A 279 -2.09 -21.51 -6.18
CA LEU A 279 -0.96 -21.15 -7.04
C LEU A 279 0.31 -21.95 -6.70
N LEU A 280 0.56 -22.17 -5.40
CA LEU A 280 1.69 -22.96 -4.90
C LEU A 280 1.48 -24.48 -5.04
N GLY A 281 0.31 -24.93 -5.47
CA GLY A 281 -0.05 -26.35 -5.56
C GLY A 281 -0.32 -27.03 -4.21
N LEU A 282 -0.43 -26.26 -3.11
CA LEU A 282 -0.78 -26.77 -1.78
C LEU A 282 -2.27 -27.16 -1.72
N GLU A 283 -3.10 -26.45 -2.48
CA GLU A 283 -4.51 -26.76 -2.66
C GLU A 283 -4.82 -27.00 -4.14
N LYS A 284 -5.75 -27.93 -4.41
CA LYS A 284 -6.18 -28.22 -5.78
C LYS A 284 -7.38 -27.35 -6.17
N PRO A 285 -7.41 -26.80 -7.40
CA PRO A 285 -8.61 -26.18 -7.95
C PRO A 285 -9.69 -27.24 -8.16
N ASP A 286 -10.96 -26.83 -8.15
CA ASP A 286 -12.09 -27.75 -8.38
C ASP A 286 -12.26 -28.02 -9.89
N SER A 287 -11.97 -27.02 -10.73
CA SER A 287 -11.89 -27.13 -12.18
C SER A 287 -10.78 -26.22 -12.73
N GLY A 288 -10.26 -26.54 -13.91
CA GLY A 288 -9.14 -25.85 -14.55
C GLY A 288 -7.77 -26.39 -14.16
N SER A 289 -6.71 -25.73 -14.62
CA SER A 289 -5.33 -26.11 -14.33
C SER A 289 -4.41 -24.91 -14.20
N PHE A 290 -3.37 -25.07 -13.37
CA PHE A 290 -2.24 -24.16 -13.29
C PHE A 290 -1.04 -24.77 -13.98
N ASP A 291 -0.55 -24.10 -15.03
CA ASP A 291 0.66 -24.50 -15.75
C ASP A 291 1.83 -23.66 -15.24
N ILE A 292 2.73 -24.29 -14.49
CA ILE A 292 3.92 -23.66 -13.94
C ILE A 292 5.13 -23.98 -14.83
N GLY A 293 5.98 -22.99 -15.11
CA GLY A 293 7.23 -23.20 -15.84
C GLY A 293 8.26 -23.99 -15.03
N GLU A 294 8.98 -24.91 -15.66
CA GLU A 294 9.99 -25.77 -14.99
C GLU A 294 11.14 -24.99 -14.34
N THR A 295 11.43 -23.77 -14.83
CA THR A 295 12.49 -22.92 -14.28
C THR A 295 12.04 -22.13 -13.06
N VAL A 296 10.79 -22.22 -12.62
CA VAL A 296 10.23 -21.41 -11.52
C VAL A 296 10.57 -22.03 -10.16
N ASN A 297 11.20 -21.24 -9.30
CA ASN A 297 11.50 -21.53 -7.90
C ASN A 297 10.71 -20.55 -7.01
N PHE A 298 9.73 -21.09 -6.28
CA PHE A 298 8.84 -20.32 -5.42
C PHE A 298 9.47 -20.03 -4.05
N GLY A 299 9.38 -18.76 -3.63
CA GLY A 299 9.51 -18.35 -2.25
C GLY A 299 8.14 -17.95 -1.73
N TYR A 300 7.67 -18.58 -0.66
CA TYR A 300 6.38 -18.26 -0.04
C TYR A 300 6.58 -17.74 1.38
N TYR A 301 6.08 -16.53 1.64
CA TYR A 301 5.93 -15.95 2.97
C TYR A 301 4.45 -15.99 3.35
N SER A 302 4.13 -16.74 4.41
CA SER A 302 2.77 -16.96 4.87
C SER A 302 2.50 -16.25 6.19
N GLN A 303 1.26 -15.76 6.38
CA GLN A 303 0.82 -15.13 7.63
C GLN A 303 0.91 -16.07 8.85
N GLU A 304 0.69 -17.37 8.66
CA GLU A 304 0.75 -18.38 9.75
C GLU A 304 2.18 -18.61 10.27
N GLY A 305 3.20 -18.12 9.54
CA GLY A 305 4.62 -18.19 9.90
C GLY A 305 5.24 -19.58 9.79
N LEU A 306 6.56 -19.65 9.59
CA LEU A 306 7.32 -20.88 9.79
C LEU A 306 7.47 -21.17 11.29
N GLN A 307 7.18 -22.40 11.71
CA GLN A 307 7.53 -22.86 13.06
C GLN A 307 9.05 -23.05 13.11
N PHE A 308 9.73 -22.13 13.78
CA PHE A 308 11.16 -22.26 14.06
C PHE A 308 11.39 -23.16 15.25
N ASP A 309 12.49 -23.91 15.22
CA ASP A 309 13.00 -24.51 16.44
C ASP A 309 13.46 -23.39 17.38
N GLU A 310 12.71 -23.21 18.47
CA GLU A 310 12.94 -22.16 19.44
C GLU A 310 14.32 -22.24 20.11
N GLN A 311 14.94 -23.42 20.09
CA GLN A 311 16.26 -23.70 20.70
C GLN A 311 17.44 -23.42 19.77
N MET A 312 17.21 -23.12 18.49
CA MET A 312 18.28 -22.77 17.57
C MET A 312 18.68 -21.29 17.73
N LYS A 313 19.92 -20.95 17.34
CA LYS A 313 20.34 -19.55 17.21
C LYS A 313 19.88 -19.00 15.86
N VAL A 314 19.70 -17.68 15.82
CA VAL A 314 19.29 -16.97 14.60
C VAL A 314 20.21 -17.25 13.41
N ILE A 315 21.53 -17.24 13.65
CA ILE A 315 22.51 -17.52 12.59
C ILE A 315 22.47 -18.97 12.12
N ASP A 316 22.23 -19.92 13.02
CA ASP A 316 22.19 -21.35 12.70
C ASP A 316 20.99 -21.66 11.79
N VAL A 317 19.82 -21.07 12.08
CA VAL A 317 18.61 -21.23 11.23
C VAL A 317 18.85 -20.76 9.79
N VAL A 318 19.63 -19.70 9.60
CA VAL A 318 19.98 -19.20 8.27
C VAL A 318 21.05 -20.07 7.61
N GLN A 319 22.07 -20.48 8.36
CA GLN A 319 23.17 -21.31 7.86
C GLN A 319 22.71 -22.69 7.41
N ASP A 320 21.73 -23.28 8.11
CA ASP A 320 21.12 -24.57 7.74
C ASP A 320 20.47 -24.53 6.34
N ILE A 321 20.03 -23.35 5.89
CA ILE A 321 19.44 -23.17 4.55
C ILE A 321 20.53 -22.87 3.52
N ALA A 322 21.41 -21.90 3.81
CA ALA A 322 22.54 -21.57 2.95
C ALA A 322 23.69 -20.94 3.75
N GLU A 323 24.86 -21.61 3.76
CA GLU A 323 26.09 -21.05 4.36
C GLU A 323 26.62 -19.84 3.57
N VAL A 324 26.48 -19.88 2.24
CA VAL A 324 26.94 -18.84 1.32
C VAL A 324 25.85 -18.51 0.31
N ILE A 325 25.48 -17.24 0.24
CA ILE A 325 24.45 -16.74 -0.67
C ILE A 325 25.15 -16.16 -1.89
N ASP A 326 24.99 -16.81 -3.03
CA ASP A 326 25.41 -16.27 -4.31
C ASP A 326 24.38 -15.25 -4.80
N LEU A 327 24.72 -13.96 -4.79
CA LEU A 327 23.84 -12.88 -5.25
C LEU A 327 23.85 -12.69 -6.79
N GLY A 328 24.43 -13.63 -7.53
CA GLY A 328 24.38 -13.63 -9.01
C GLY A 328 25.39 -12.73 -9.73
N ASN A 329 26.45 -12.25 -9.06
CA ASN A 329 27.52 -11.41 -9.68
C ASN A 329 28.95 -11.89 -9.37
N GLY A 330 29.13 -13.10 -8.84
CA GLY A 330 30.41 -13.53 -8.23
C GLY A 330 30.66 -12.96 -6.82
N ASN A 331 29.79 -12.05 -6.36
CA ASN A 331 29.74 -11.59 -4.97
C ASN A 331 28.99 -12.62 -4.12
N ARG A 332 29.71 -13.17 -3.14
CA ARG A 332 29.21 -14.07 -2.11
C ARG A 332 28.92 -13.27 -0.86
N LEU A 333 27.69 -13.34 -0.38
CA LEU A 333 27.37 -12.88 0.97
C LEU A 333 27.41 -14.04 1.94
N THR A 334 27.99 -13.79 3.11
CA THR A 334 27.88 -14.70 4.24
C THR A 334 26.51 -14.51 4.91
N ALA A 335 25.98 -15.58 5.51
CA ALA A 335 24.77 -15.55 6.33
C ALA A 335 24.75 -14.39 7.34
N SER A 336 25.89 -14.10 7.99
CA SER A 336 26.01 -13.01 8.97
C SER A 336 25.85 -11.62 8.33
N GLN A 337 26.44 -11.39 7.15
CA GLN A 337 26.26 -10.12 6.43
C GLN A 337 24.81 -9.96 5.96
N PHE A 338 24.18 -11.04 5.48
CA PHE A 338 22.77 -11.01 5.08
C PHE A 338 21.86 -10.64 6.25
N LEU A 339 22.07 -11.25 7.42
CA LEU A 339 21.32 -10.95 8.64
C LEU A 339 21.55 -9.50 9.12
N GLN A 340 22.76 -8.95 8.99
CA GLN A 340 23.03 -7.54 9.30
C GLN A 340 22.18 -6.58 8.47
N HIS A 341 21.93 -6.91 7.20
CA HIS A 341 21.08 -6.07 6.34
C HIS A 341 19.62 -6.01 6.83
N PHE A 342 19.10 -7.07 7.45
CA PHE A 342 17.78 -7.09 8.07
C PHE A 342 17.78 -6.58 9.53
N LEU A 343 18.79 -5.78 9.90
CA LEU A 343 18.97 -5.15 11.21
C LEU A 343 19.19 -6.16 12.36
N PHE A 344 19.71 -7.35 12.07
CA PHE A 344 20.21 -8.25 13.11
C PHE A 344 21.67 -7.93 13.40
N THR A 345 21.90 -7.21 14.50
CA THR A 345 23.26 -6.93 14.99
C THR A 345 24.03 -8.23 15.27
N PRO A 346 25.37 -8.25 15.19
CA PRO A 346 26.17 -9.45 15.45
C PRO A 346 25.84 -10.13 16.80
N GLU A 347 25.56 -9.33 17.83
CA GLU A 347 25.16 -9.84 19.15
C GLU A 347 23.82 -10.58 19.08
N LYS A 348 22.83 -10.02 18.37
CA LYS A 348 21.51 -10.63 18.21
C LYS A 348 21.54 -11.90 17.36
N GLN A 349 22.48 -12.02 16.42
CA GLN A 349 22.63 -13.22 15.59
C GLN A 349 22.96 -14.49 16.39
N HIS A 350 23.61 -14.32 17.55
CA HIS A 350 23.96 -15.42 18.46
C HIS A 350 22.90 -15.68 19.53
N ASN A 351 21.83 -14.89 19.58
CA ASN A 351 20.70 -15.15 20.46
C ASN A 351 19.85 -16.30 19.93
N TYR A 352 19.12 -16.93 20.86
CA TYR A 352 18.14 -17.96 20.56
C TYR A 352 16.83 -17.37 20.02
N VAL A 353 16.16 -18.12 19.16
CA VAL A 353 14.91 -17.67 18.52
C VAL A 353 13.80 -17.37 19.55
N TYR A 354 13.71 -18.08 20.67
CA TYR A 354 12.71 -17.77 21.71
C TYR A 354 12.83 -16.39 22.34
N LYS A 355 14.03 -15.77 22.31
CA LYS A 355 14.26 -14.43 22.88
C LYS A 355 13.86 -13.31 21.94
N LEU A 356 13.61 -13.61 20.66
CA LEU A 356 13.23 -12.62 19.68
C LEU A 356 11.79 -12.15 19.89
N SER A 357 11.55 -10.87 19.62
CA SER A 357 10.19 -10.32 19.55
C SER A 357 9.41 -10.91 18.37
N GLY A 358 8.08 -10.78 18.37
CA GLY A 358 7.25 -11.25 17.26
C GLY A 358 7.67 -10.65 15.91
N GLY A 359 7.94 -9.35 15.85
CA GLY A 359 8.42 -8.66 14.63
C GLY A 359 9.83 -9.11 14.23
N GLU A 360 10.71 -9.42 15.19
CA GLU A 360 12.03 -10.01 14.90
C GLU A 360 11.91 -11.44 14.35
N LYS A 361 11.01 -12.27 14.90
CA LYS A 361 10.74 -13.62 14.38
C LYS A 361 10.19 -13.55 12.94
N ARG A 362 9.33 -12.58 12.63
CA ARG A 362 8.82 -12.37 11.26
C ARG A 362 9.90 -11.88 10.29
N ARG A 363 10.78 -10.98 10.72
CA ARG A 363 11.96 -10.62 9.93
C ARG A 363 12.84 -11.82 9.62
N LEU A 364 13.08 -12.67 10.62
CA LEU A 364 13.82 -13.91 10.44
C LEU A 364 13.12 -14.82 9.43
N HIS A 365 11.79 -14.93 9.51
CA HIS A 365 11.01 -15.67 8.52
C HIS A 365 11.18 -15.13 7.10
N LEU A 366 11.07 -13.82 6.91
CA LEU A 366 11.33 -13.20 5.61
C LEU A 366 12.75 -13.52 5.12
N CYS A 367 13.75 -13.43 5.99
CA CYS A 367 15.13 -13.79 5.65
C CYS A 367 15.21 -15.24 5.13
N THR A 368 14.60 -16.20 5.85
CA THR A 368 14.63 -17.61 5.44
C THR A 368 14.02 -17.87 4.06
N VAL A 369 13.03 -17.07 3.64
CA VAL A 369 12.42 -17.16 2.31
C VAL A 369 13.34 -16.56 1.25
N LEU A 370 13.93 -15.39 1.52
CA LEU A 370 14.78 -14.67 0.58
C LEU A 370 16.14 -15.35 0.35
N ILE A 371 16.68 -16.02 1.37
CA ILE A 371 17.96 -16.75 1.30
C ILE A 371 17.93 -17.88 0.26
N LYS A 372 16.75 -18.44 -0.04
CA LYS A 372 16.60 -19.48 -1.06
C LYS A 372 16.79 -18.98 -2.49
N ASN A 373 17.00 -17.67 -2.68
CA ASN A 373 17.07 -17.00 -3.99
C ASN A 373 15.92 -17.45 -4.92
N PRO A 374 14.65 -17.29 -4.50
CA PRO A 374 13.51 -17.60 -5.35
C PRO A 374 13.46 -16.64 -6.55
N ASN A 375 12.96 -17.11 -7.68
CA ASN A 375 12.70 -16.24 -8.84
C ASN A 375 11.22 -15.84 -8.95
N PHE A 376 10.36 -16.49 -8.18
CA PHE A 376 8.96 -16.15 -7.99
C PHE A 376 8.69 -16.02 -6.49
N LEU A 377 8.41 -14.80 -6.04
CA LEU A 377 8.19 -14.50 -4.63
C LEU A 377 6.70 -14.24 -4.39
N VAL A 378 6.13 -14.90 -3.40
CA VAL A 378 4.76 -14.69 -2.95
C VAL A 378 4.77 -14.25 -1.50
N LEU A 379 4.26 -13.05 -1.25
CA LEU A 379 4.20 -12.45 0.07
C LEU A 379 2.73 -12.27 0.48
N ASP A 380 2.29 -13.06 1.45
CA ASP A 380 0.96 -12.94 2.03
C ASP A 380 1.01 -12.06 3.30
N GLU A 381 0.47 -10.84 3.20
CA GLU A 381 0.42 -9.84 4.26
C GLU A 381 1.79 -9.56 4.92
N PRO A 382 2.84 -9.22 4.14
CA PRO A 382 4.19 -9.05 4.67
C PRO A 382 4.31 -7.85 5.61
N THR A 383 3.43 -6.87 5.50
CA THR A 383 3.53 -5.61 6.25
C THR A 383 3.07 -5.72 7.69
N ASN A 384 2.31 -6.76 8.04
CA ASN A 384 1.84 -6.94 9.40
C ASN A 384 3.02 -7.19 10.36
N ASP A 385 3.03 -6.45 11.47
CA ASP A 385 4.01 -6.58 12.56
C ASP A 385 5.47 -6.32 12.13
N LEU A 386 5.68 -5.57 11.04
CA LEU A 386 6.98 -5.06 10.59
C LEU A 386 7.11 -3.56 10.85
N ASP A 387 8.27 -3.14 11.37
CA ASP A 387 8.57 -1.73 11.61
C ASP A 387 8.77 -0.97 10.29
N ILE A 388 8.49 0.34 10.28
CA ILE A 388 8.68 1.24 9.11
C ILE A 388 10.07 1.13 8.48
N VAL A 389 11.13 1.00 9.29
CA VAL A 389 12.50 0.87 8.78
C VAL A 389 12.66 -0.45 8.02
N THR A 390 12.08 -1.52 8.53
CA THR A 390 12.14 -2.86 7.92
C THR A 390 11.30 -2.95 6.66
N LEU A 391 10.14 -2.27 6.64
CA LEU A 391 9.32 -2.08 5.44
C LEU A 391 10.09 -1.35 4.34
N THR A 392 10.82 -0.29 4.68
CA THR A 392 11.64 0.45 3.70
C THR A 392 12.74 -0.44 3.09
N ILE A 393 13.43 -1.25 3.91
CA ILE A 393 14.45 -2.19 3.41
C ILE A 393 13.82 -3.24 2.48
N LEU A 394 12.63 -3.72 2.83
CA LEU A 394 11.87 -4.68 2.04
C LEU A 394 11.38 -4.06 0.72
N GLU A 395 10.87 -2.83 0.74
CA GLU A 395 10.51 -2.04 -0.44
C GLU A 395 11.70 -1.92 -1.40
N ASP A 396 12.86 -1.47 -0.91
CA ASP A 396 14.08 -1.30 -1.72
C ASP A 396 14.54 -2.63 -2.32
N TYR A 397 14.48 -3.70 -1.53
CA TYR A 397 14.80 -5.05 -1.99
C TYR A 397 13.87 -5.48 -3.13
N LEU A 398 12.55 -5.37 -2.96
CA LEU A 398 11.55 -5.76 -3.95
C LEU A 398 11.55 -4.87 -5.20
N GLN A 399 11.94 -3.60 -5.08
CA GLN A 399 12.16 -2.74 -6.24
C GLN A 399 13.31 -3.24 -7.10
N SER A 400 14.43 -3.64 -6.47
CA SER A 400 15.60 -4.18 -7.16
C SER A 400 15.43 -5.64 -7.64
N PHE A 401 14.47 -6.37 -7.08
CA PHE A 401 14.25 -7.79 -7.36
C PHE A 401 13.83 -8.02 -8.81
N LYS A 402 14.66 -8.77 -9.54
CA LYS A 402 14.42 -9.15 -10.94
C LYS A 402 13.78 -10.53 -11.03
N GLY A 403 12.61 -10.66 -10.44
CA GLY A 403 11.79 -11.85 -10.52
C GLY A 403 10.31 -11.50 -10.61
N CYS A 404 9.46 -12.51 -10.59
CA CYS A 404 8.01 -12.29 -10.50
C CYS A 404 7.62 -12.18 -9.03
N LEU A 405 6.70 -11.28 -8.73
CA LEU A 405 6.30 -10.97 -7.38
C LEU A 405 4.77 -10.95 -7.29
N ILE A 406 4.22 -11.66 -6.32
CA ILE A 406 2.84 -11.52 -5.88
C ILE A 406 2.87 -11.00 -4.45
N VAL A 407 2.21 -9.87 -4.21
CA VAL A 407 2.01 -9.36 -2.85
C VAL A 407 0.54 -9.22 -2.54
N ILE A 408 0.10 -9.86 -1.45
CA ILE A 408 -1.17 -9.55 -0.79
C ILE A 408 -0.82 -8.58 0.34
N SER A 409 -1.33 -7.35 0.28
CA SER A 409 -1.15 -6.39 1.37
C SER A 409 -2.30 -5.40 1.41
N HIS A 410 -2.64 -4.97 2.61
CA HIS A 410 -3.52 -3.84 2.86
C HIS A 410 -2.78 -2.50 2.94
N ASP A 411 -1.44 -2.50 2.97
CA ASP A 411 -0.63 -1.29 2.99
C ASP A 411 -0.56 -0.65 1.60
N ARG A 412 -1.25 0.47 1.44
CA ARG A 412 -1.35 1.24 0.20
C ARG A 412 -0.01 1.80 -0.25
N TYR A 413 0.81 2.28 0.69
CA TYR A 413 2.10 2.90 0.37
C TYR A 413 3.07 1.86 -0.17
N PHE A 414 3.08 0.70 0.47
CA PHE A 414 3.85 -0.44 0.03
C PHE A 414 3.42 -0.91 -1.37
N MET A 415 2.11 -1.04 -1.61
CA MET A 415 1.58 -1.47 -2.90
C MET A 415 1.92 -0.47 -4.01
N ASP A 416 1.77 0.84 -3.76
CA ASP A 416 2.07 1.89 -4.75
C ASP A 416 3.54 1.93 -5.19
N LYS A 417 4.47 1.51 -4.32
CA LYS A 417 5.90 1.51 -4.62
C LYS A 417 6.40 0.26 -5.33
N VAL A 418 5.74 -0.87 -5.11
CA VAL A 418 6.25 -2.20 -5.47
C VAL A 418 5.46 -2.81 -6.63
N VAL A 419 4.17 -2.52 -6.73
CA VAL A 419 3.25 -3.20 -7.65
C VAL A 419 3.00 -2.36 -8.90
N ASP A 420 3.03 -3.03 -10.05
CA ASP A 420 2.71 -2.44 -11.36
C ASP A 420 1.32 -2.90 -11.88
N HIS A 421 0.79 -3.99 -11.33
CA HIS A 421 -0.45 -4.65 -11.76
C HIS A 421 -1.30 -5.06 -10.55
N LEU A 422 -2.60 -4.78 -10.55
CA LEU A 422 -3.51 -5.10 -9.45
C LEU A 422 -4.59 -6.10 -9.84
N LEU A 423 -4.77 -7.13 -9.01
CA LEU A 423 -5.95 -7.99 -9.01
C LEU A 423 -6.84 -7.63 -7.81
N ILE A 424 -8.04 -7.13 -8.08
CA ILE A 424 -9.03 -6.80 -7.06
C ILE A 424 -10.06 -7.93 -6.93
N PHE A 425 -10.16 -8.47 -5.73
CA PHE A 425 -11.16 -9.47 -5.35
C PHE A 425 -12.35 -8.76 -4.69
N HIS A 426 -13.45 -8.62 -5.44
CA HIS A 426 -14.71 -8.06 -4.92
C HIS A 426 -15.49 -9.08 -4.08
N GLY A 427 -15.15 -10.37 -4.20
CA GLY A 427 -15.87 -11.50 -3.58
C GLY A 427 -16.83 -12.15 -4.58
N ASN A 428 -17.44 -13.28 -4.19
CA ASN A 428 -18.36 -14.05 -5.05
C ASN A 428 -17.79 -14.37 -6.45
N ALA A 429 -16.51 -14.74 -6.51
CA ALA A 429 -15.79 -15.05 -7.74
C ALA A 429 -15.61 -13.91 -8.77
N GLU A 430 -15.89 -12.66 -8.40
CA GLU A 430 -15.57 -11.49 -9.22
C GLU A 430 -14.12 -11.02 -8.95
N ILE A 431 -13.25 -11.25 -9.94
CA ILE A 431 -11.88 -10.76 -9.95
C ILE A 431 -11.74 -9.72 -11.06
N GLN A 432 -11.37 -8.51 -10.67
CA GLN A 432 -11.10 -7.43 -11.60
C GLN A 432 -9.59 -7.26 -11.78
N ASP A 433 -9.16 -7.26 -13.03
CA ASP A 433 -7.80 -6.90 -13.42
C ASP A 433 -7.69 -5.38 -13.64
N PHE A 434 -6.68 -4.76 -13.03
CA PHE A 434 -6.35 -3.37 -13.24
C PHE A 434 -4.83 -3.19 -13.47
N PRO A 435 -4.40 -2.74 -14.66
CA PRO A 435 -3.01 -2.37 -14.90
C PRO A 435 -2.73 -0.99 -14.26
N GLY A 436 -1.87 -0.96 -13.26
CA GLY A 436 -1.50 0.27 -12.55
C GLY A 436 -1.37 0.07 -11.04
N ASN A 437 -1.05 1.17 -10.36
CA ASN A 437 -0.87 1.17 -8.91
C ASN A 437 -2.19 1.43 -8.15
N TYR A 438 -2.14 1.34 -6.83
CA TYR A 438 -3.31 1.44 -5.97
C TYR A 438 -3.92 2.85 -5.98
N SER A 439 -3.07 3.89 -5.97
CA SER A 439 -3.52 5.27 -6.08
C SER A 439 -4.27 5.56 -7.39
N GLN A 440 -3.79 5.01 -8.51
CA GLN A 440 -4.48 5.10 -9.81
C GLN A 440 -5.82 4.37 -9.78
N TYR A 441 -5.86 3.17 -9.20
CA TYR A 441 -7.11 2.43 -9.03
C TYR A 441 -8.13 3.21 -8.19
N ARG A 442 -7.71 3.82 -7.07
CA ARG A 442 -8.58 4.65 -6.22
C ARG A 442 -9.13 5.86 -6.99
N ALA A 443 -8.29 6.54 -7.75
CA ALA A 443 -8.71 7.66 -8.59
C ALA A 443 -9.74 7.20 -9.63
N TRP A 444 -9.48 6.08 -10.31
CA TRP A 444 -10.40 5.48 -11.28
C TRP A 444 -11.75 5.06 -10.64
N LYS A 445 -11.72 4.40 -9.47
CA LYS A 445 -12.92 4.03 -8.69
C LYS A 445 -13.75 5.25 -8.28
N SER A 446 -13.11 6.38 -7.97
CA SER A 446 -13.81 7.62 -7.64
C SER A 446 -14.48 8.30 -8.85
N LEU A 447 -13.99 8.01 -10.07
CA LEU A 447 -14.53 8.53 -11.33
C LEU A 447 -15.70 7.68 -11.85
N LEU A 448 -15.71 6.37 -11.57
CA LEU A 448 -16.81 5.45 -11.93
C LEU A 448 -18.22 5.98 -11.59
N PRO A 449 -18.54 6.41 -10.35
CA PRO A 449 -19.87 6.92 -10.05
C PRO A 449 -20.20 8.22 -10.78
N LYS A 450 -19.19 9.04 -11.15
CA LYS A 450 -19.40 10.24 -11.97
C LYS A 450 -19.71 9.84 -13.42
N CYS A 451 -18.92 8.94 -14.00
CA CYS A 451 -19.15 8.39 -15.32
C CYS A 451 -20.47 7.61 -15.41
N GLU A 452 -20.88 6.86 -14.38
CA GLU A 452 -22.19 6.21 -14.34
C GLU A 452 -23.33 7.21 -14.18
N SER A 453 -23.15 8.30 -13.42
CA SER A 453 -24.15 9.36 -13.32
C SER A 453 -24.27 10.16 -14.61
N GLU A 454 -23.17 10.32 -15.34
CA GLU A 454 -23.11 10.93 -16.67
C GLU A 454 -23.65 9.99 -17.74
N ALA A 455 -23.36 8.69 -17.67
CA ALA A 455 -23.91 7.64 -18.52
C ALA A 455 -25.41 7.46 -18.27
N LYS A 456 -25.89 7.52 -17.01
CA LYS A 456 -27.33 7.53 -16.68
C LYS A 456 -28.01 8.84 -17.10
N LYS A 457 -27.29 9.97 -17.14
CA LYS A 457 -27.77 11.21 -17.74
C LYS A 457 -27.83 11.09 -19.27
N PHE A 458 -26.83 10.46 -19.90
CA PHE A 458 -26.77 10.16 -21.33
C PHE A 458 -27.87 9.17 -21.74
N GLU A 459 -28.08 8.09 -20.98
CA GLU A 459 -29.17 7.12 -21.17
C GLU A 459 -30.54 7.73 -20.92
N ASN A 460 -30.68 8.67 -19.97
CA ASN A 460 -31.95 9.39 -19.79
C ASN A 460 -32.19 10.41 -20.91
N SER A 461 -31.13 11.00 -21.50
CA SER A 461 -31.26 11.79 -22.73
C SER A 461 -31.54 10.91 -23.96
N GLU A 462 -30.98 9.69 -24.04
CA GLU A 462 -31.28 8.72 -25.10
C GLU A 462 -32.71 8.16 -24.98
N LYS A 463 -33.20 7.87 -23.77
CA LYS A 463 -34.60 7.49 -23.52
C LYS A 463 -35.58 8.62 -23.83
N GLN A 464 -35.16 9.88 -23.74
CA GLN A 464 -35.95 11.01 -24.23
C GLN A 464 -35.91 11.14 -25.77
N ILE A 465 -34.86 10.65 -26.42
CA ILE A 465 -34.75 10.59 -27.89
C ILE A 465 -35.54 9.39 -28.45
N GLU A 466 -35.73 8.29 -27.69
CA GLU A 466 -36.48 7.11 -28.13
C GLU A 466 -37.99 7.35 -28.38
N ASN A 467 -38.58 8.44 -27.89
CA ASN A 467 -39.95 8.84 -28.28
C ASN A 467 -40.00 9.65 -29.59
N GLY A 468 -38.87 9.85 -30.26
CA GLY A 468 -38.78 10.36 -31.62
C GLY A 468 -38.12 9.33 -32.53
N LYS A 469 -38.93 8.71 -33.41
CA LYS A 469 -38.56 7.81 -34.54
C LYS A 469 -37.06 7.46 -34.65
N ALA A 470 -36.74 6.18 -34.45
CA ALA A 470 -35.41 5.57 -34.60
C ALA A 470 -34.61 6.14 -35.80
N PRO A 471 -33.33 6.51 -35.61
CA PRO A 471 -32.50 6.97 -36.72
C PRO A 471 -32.17 5.79 -37.62
N VAL A 472 -32.45 5.95 -38.91
CA VAL A 472 -32.06 5.02 -39.97
C VAL A 472 -30.53 4.98 -40.00
N ILE A 473 -29.93 3.81 -39.74
CA ILE A 473 -28.50 3.57 -39.93
C ILE A 473 -28.21 3.77 -41.43
N LYS A 474 -27.52 4.86 -41.77
CA LYS A 474 -27.11 5.17 -43.15
C LYS A 474 -25.97 4.23 -43.54
N THR A 475 -26.17 3.38 -44.54
CA THR A 475 -25.16 2.43 -45.03
C THR A 475 -24.44 2.88 -46.31
N LYS A 476 -24.68 4.09 -46.81
CA LYS A 476 -23.96 4.68 -47.97
C LYS A 476 -23.90 6.20 -47.90
N LEU A 477 -22.77 6.77 -48.28
CA LEU A 477 -22.59 8.22 -48.52
C LEU A 477 -23.62 8.74 -49.51
N THR A 478 -24.30 9.83 -49.16
CA THR A 478 -25.19 10.56 -50.08
C THR A 478 -24.37 11.31 -51.13
N PHE A 479 -24.96 11.62 -52.29
CA PHE A 479 -24.28 12.36 -53.38
C PHE A 479 -23.65 13.70 -52.94
N LYS A 480 -24.22 14.34 -51.91
CA LYS A 480 -23.67 15.57 -51.33
C LYS A 480 -22.44 15.28 -50.45
N GLU A 481 -22.47 14.21 -49.66
CA GLU A 481 -21.36 13.79 -48.79
C GLU A 481 -20.18 13.25 -49.61
N LYS A 482 -20.41 12.57 -50.75
CA LYS A 482 -19.33 12.19 -51.69
C LYS A 482 -18.62 13.40 -52.29
N ARG A 483 -19.38 14.43 -52.66
CA ARG A 483 -18.81 15.68 -53.17
C ARG A 483 -18.08 16.47 -52.09
N GLU A 484 -18.56 16.41 -50.84
CA GLU A 484 -17.87 16.97 -49.68
C GLU A 484 -16.53 16.26 -49.44
N PHE A 485 -16.49 14.93 -49.57
CA PHE A 485 -15.28 14.14 -49.44
C PHE A 485 -14.21 14.51 -50.48
N GLU A 486 -14.58 14.56 -51.77
CA GLU A 486 -13.68 14.99 -52.85
C GLU A 486 -13.16 16.43 -52.64
N LEU A 487 -14.03 17.34 -52.19
CA LEU A 487 -13.63 18.72 -51.87
C LEU A 487 -12.69 18.81 -50.66
N LEU A 488 -12.90 17.98 -49.63
CA LEU A 488 -12.04 17.94 -48.45
C LEU A 488 -10.63 17.46 -48.81
N GLU A 489 -10.48 16.51 -49.75
CA GLU A 489 -9.16 16.08 -50.25
C GLU A 489 -8.40 17.23 -50.92
N GLU A 490 -9.05 17.93 -51.85
CA GLU A 490 -8.45 19.10 -52.53
C GLU A 490 -8.12 20.23 -51.54
N GLU A 491 -8.98 20.45 -50.55
CA GLU A 491 -8.78 21.47 -49.53
C GLU A 491 -7.63 21.12 -48.57
N ILE A 492 -7.52 19.87 -48.12
CA ILE A 492 -6.41 19.42 -47.26
C ILE A 492 -5.08 19.54 -48.01
N GLU A 493 -5.02 19.10 -49.27
CA GLU A 493 -3.82 19.21 -50.10
C GLU A 493 -3.40 20.69 -50.29
N SER A 494 -4.36 21.59 -50.51
CA SER A 494 -4.08 23.03 -50.63
C SER A 494 -3.52 23.64 -49.34
N LEU A 495 -4.04 23.24 -48.18
CA LEU A 495 -3.61 23.73 -46.86
C LEU A 495 -2.23 23.20 -46.48
N GLU A 496 -1.91 21.94 -46.85
CA GLU A 496 -0.58 21.37 -46.67
C GLU A 496 0.46 22.05 -47.56
N LEU A 497 0.09 22.39 -48.80
CA LEU A 497 0.95 23.19 -49.69
C LEU A 497 1.17 24.61 -49.16
N GLU A 498 0.16 25.25 -48.56
CA GLU A 498 0.32 26.56 -47.91
C GLU A 498 1.24 26.46 -46.67
N LYS A 499 1.04 25.45 -45.83
CA LYS A 499 1.88 25.18 -44.65
C LYS A 499 3.34 24.93 -45.03
N THR A 500 3.59 24.11 -46.04
CA THR A 500 4.96 23.80 -46.48
C THR A 500 5.66 25.03 -47.07
N ARG A 501 4.96 25.88 -47.84
CA ARG A 501 5.48 27.17 -48.32
C ARG A 501 5.85 28.10 -47.18
N LEU A 502 4.94 28.35 -46.23
CA LEU A 502 5.21 29.23 -45.09
C LEU A 502 6.36 28.71 -44.21
N THR A 503 6.48 27.39 -44.06
CA THR A 503 7.59 26.76 -43.34
C THR A 503 8.92 26.94 -44.09
N SER A 504 8.91 26.86 -45.42
CA SER A 504 10.09 27.11 -46.26
C SER A 504 10.51 28.59 -46.22
N ASP A 505 9.54 29.52 -46.20
CA ASP A 505 9.81 30.95 -46.10
C ASP A 505 10.42 31.31 -44.73
N LEU A 506 9.91 30.71 -43.64
CA LEU A 506 10.50 30.80 -42.29
C LEU A 506 11.95 30.31 -42.25
N SER A 507 12.26 29.26 -43.02
CA SER A 507 13.59 28.66 -43.08
C SER A 507 14.58 29.45 -43.96
N SER A 508 14.07 30.33 -44.84
CA SER A 508 14.88 31.12 -45.79
C SER A 508 15.62 32.31 -45.15
N GLY A 509 15.26 32.68 -43.91
CA GLY A 509 15.95 33.72 -43.13
C GLY A 509 15.79 35.17 -43.63
N ASN A 510 14.95 35.42 -44.63
CA ASN A 510 14.78 36.73 -45.27
C ASN A 510 13.58 37.55 -44.76
N LEU A 511 12.86 37.07 -43.73
CA LEU A 511 11.63 37.69 -43.22
C LEU A 511 11.90 38.67 -42.07
N SER A 512 11.15 39.76 -42.01
CA SER A 512 11.19 40.70 -40.89
C SER A 512 10.55 40.10 -39.62
N SER A 513 10.88 40.65 -38.44
CA SER A 513 10.35 40.17 -37.15
C SER A 513 8.82 40.07 -37.11
N ASP A 514 8.13 41.02 -37.71
CA ASP A 514 6.66 41.06 -37.73
C ASP A 514 6.08 40.00 -38.68
N GLN A 515 6.75 39.74 -39.81
CA GLN A 515 6.36 38.70 -40.76
C GLN A 515 6.60 37.30 -40.22
N LEU A 516 7.63 37.09 -39.40
CA LEU A 516 7.88 35.82 -38.72
C LEU A 516 6.78 35.47 -37.72
N ILE A 517 6.33 36.46 -36.93
CA ILE A 517 5.24 36.27 -35.96
C ILE A 517 3.92 35.96 -36.69
N GLN A 518 3.63 36.68 -37.79
CA GLN A 518 2.44 36.41 -38.60
C GLN A 518 2.48 35.02 -39.26
N ALA A 519 3.61 34.62 -39.82
CA ALA A 519 3.78 33.29 -40.41
C ALA A 519 3.65 32.17 -39.37
N SER A 520 4.22 32.34 -38.17
CA SER A 520 4.10 31.38 -37.07
C SER A 520 2.66 31.21 -36.58
N ASN A 521 1.93 32.32 -36.44
CA ASN A 521 0.51 32.28 -36.06
C ASN A 521 -0.33 31.62 -37.16
N ARG A 522 -0.05 31.96 -38.42
CA ARG A 522 -0.76 31.36 -39.57
C ARG A 522 -0.51 29.86 -39.69
N ILE A 523 0.71 29.38 -39.45
CA ILE A 523 1.01 27.94 -39.43
C ILE A 523 0.23 27.23 -38.32
N SER A 524 0.11 27.86 -37.14
CA SER A 524 -0.66 27.29 -36.03
C SER A 524 -2.15 27.18 -36.37
N GLU A 525 -2.71 28.18 -37.06
CA GLU A 525 -4.08 28.13 -37.59
C GLU A 525 -4.25 27.04 -38.67
N LEU A 526 -3.29 26.93 -39.59
CA LEU A 526 -3.32 25.91 -40.65
C LEU A 526 -3.27 24.49 -40.09
N ILE A 527 -2.47 24.24 -39.05
CA ILE A 527 -2.43 22.94 -38.37
C ILE A 527 -3.81 22.59 -37.80
N ARG A 528 -4.46 23.54 -37.10
CA ARG A 528 -5.79 23.31 -36.55
C ARG A 528 -6.84 23.03 -37.63
N LEU A 529 -6.80 23.78 -38.73
CA LEU A 529 -7.72 23.59 -39.86
C LEU A 529 -7.50 22.26 -40.58
N ILE A 530 -6.24 21.82 -40.74
CA ILE A 530 -5.92 20.51 -41.31
C ILE A 530 -6.45 19.40 -40.40
N ASP A 531 -6.27 19.50 -39.09
CA ASP A 531 -6.78 18.51 -38.11
C ASP A 531 -8.33 18.45 -38.10
N GLU A 532 -9.01 19.61 -38.13
CA GLU A 532 -10.48 19.68 -38.22
C GLU A 532 -11.02 19.07 -39.54
N LYS A 533 -10.33 19.28 -40.66
CA LYS A 533 -10.75 18.72 -41.96
C LYS A 533 -10.39 17.24 -42.11
N THR A 534 -9.26 16.80 -41.58
CA THR A 534 -8.86 15.37 -41.61
C THR A 534 -9.73 14.52 -40.70
N THR A 535 -10.15 15.01 -39.54
CA THR A 535 -11.15 14.33 -38.70
C THR A 535 -12.48 14.16 -39.43
N ARG A 536 -12.95 15.22 -40.11
CA ARG A 536 -14.17 15.15 -40.94
C ARG A 536 -14.03 14.21 -42.15
N TRP A 537 -12.86 14.18 -42.77
CA TRP A 537 -12.55 13.25 -43.87
C TRP A 537 -12.53 11.80 -43.36
N LEU A 538 -11.93 11.54 -42.20
CA LEU A 538 -11.92 10.22 -41.54
C LEU A 538 -13.35 9.74 -41.24
N GLU A 539 -14.20 10.60 -40.68
CA GLU A 539 -15.62 10.28 -40.46
C GLU A 539 -16.33 9.88 -41.75
N LEU A 540 -16.10 10.59 -42.85
CA LEU A 540 -16.73 10.28 -44.14
C LEU A 540 -16.15 9.01 -44.79
N SER A 541 -14.85 8.73 -44.56
CA SER A 541 -14.16 7.53 -45.07
C SER A 541 -14.68 6.22 -44.47
N GLU A 542 -15.21 6.26 -43.24
CA GLU A 542 -15.83 5.08 -42.61
C GLU A 542 -17.15 4.65 -43.28
N PHE A 543 -17.76 5.53 -44.09
CA PHE A 543 -19.03 5.28 -44.79
C PHE A 543 -18.89 5.05 -46.31
N GLU A 544 -17.67 5.10 -46.85
CA GLU A 544 -17.33 4.75 -48.23
C GLU A 544 -17.18 3.24 -48.42
#